data_AF-A0AAU9SMZ3-F1
#
_entry.id   AF-A0AAU9SMZ3-F1
#
_cell.length_a   1.000
_cell.length_b   1.000
_cell.length_c   1.000
_cell.angle_alpha   90.00
_cell.angle_beta   90.00
_cell.angle_gamma   90.00
#
_symmetry.space_group_name_H-M   'P 1'
#
loop_
_entity.id
_entity.type
_entity.pdbx_description
1 polymer ?
#
loop_
_entity_poly.entity_id
_entity_poly.type
_entity_poly.pdbx_seq_one_letter_code
_entity_poly.pdbx_strand_id
1 'polypeptide(L)'
;MSTPNKSLQKKKKRPFCFALFSFLLQLYKLKTHRNFIFYFLPPNLSFHHKENFSPSLSLSLPLTITRLVMVLVLFFVVFASLHQVSSESISRANFPDGFVFGTASSAYQFEGAANEGNKGESIWDTFTKKPGKILDFSNADTTVDQYHRFHSDIDLMKDLRMDAYRFSISWSRIFPNGSGEANPEGVKYYNSFIDTLLAKGIKPYVTLYHWDLPQALEDRYEGWLSREVVDDFEHYAFTCFKAFGDRVKYWITFNEPRGLSIQGYDTGIQAPGRCSLLGHWFCKKGKSSVEPYVVAHNILLSHAAAYHTYQRNFKDKQHGRIGISLDAKWYEPMSDCDEDRDAARRAMDFGIGWFMDPLINGDYPESMKSLVEKRLPKITPEMSKSIKGAFDFLGINHYTTLYARNDRTRIRKLILQDASSDAAVITSSFRGGVAIGERNNPFIDMEKALQDDKRIRFHRDYLSNLSSAIRDDGCDVRGYFVWSLLDNWEWNSGYTVRFGIYYVDYKNNLTRVPKESARWFRTMLDSAEIDRSSSSSSDSSELLQEEAIEADGSIKQE
;
A
#
# COMPACT_ATOMS: atom_id res chain seq x y z
N MET A 1 55.45 12.32 -9.62
CA MET A 1 54.23 11.52 -9.41
C MET A 1 53.90 11.61 -7.92
N SER A 2 52.86 12.28 -7.40
CA SER A 2 51.44 12.45 -7.80
C SER A 2 50.48 11.44 -7.17
N THR A 3 50.34 11.49 -5.84
CA THR A 3 49.25 10.86 -5.07
C THR A 3 48.59 11.93 -4.18
N PRO A 4 47.42 12.49 -4.57
CA PRO A 4 46.80 13.59 -3.84
C PRO A 4 46.09 13.11 -2.56
N ASN A 5 46.18 13.93 -1.52
CA ASN A 5 45.61 13.67 -0.19
C ASN A 5 44.07 13.74 -0.23
N LYS A 6 43.38 12.61 -0.12
CA LYS A 6 41.90 12.58 -0.09
C LYS A 6 41.38 12.93 1.30
N SER A 7 40.99 14.20 1.47
CA SER A 7 40.28 14.68 2.65
C SER A 7 39.06 13.82 2.99
N LEU A 8 38.99 13.30 4.21
CA LEU A 8 37.78 12.66 4.74
C LEU A 8 36.68 13.71 4.94
N GLN A 9 35.86 13.94 3.91
CA GLN A 9 34.59 14.65 4.12
C GLN A 9 33.73 13.81 5.08
N LYS A 10 33.51 14.35 6.29
CA LYS A 10 32.54 13.80 7.24
C LYS A 10 31.16 13.87 6.59
N LYS A 11 30.70 12.77 5.98
CA LYS A 11 29.31 12.63 5.53
C LYS A 11 28.40 12.97 6.71
N LYS A 12 27.56 14.01 6.58
CA LYS A 12 26.50 14.30 7.56
C LYS A 12 25.71 13.00 7.81
N LYS A 13 25.43 12.65 9.07
CA LYS A 13 24.49 11.57 9.39
C LYS A 13 23.14 11.95 8.76
N ARG A 14 22.71 11.22 7.73
CA ARG A 14 21.40 11.37 7.10
C ARG A 14 20.31 10.76 8.01
N PRO A 15 19.05 11.20 7.92
CA PRO A 15 17.94 10.59 8.67
C PRO A 15 17.79 9.10 8.35
N PHE A 16 17.30 8.34 9.32
CA PHE A 16 17.54 6.89 9.42
C PHE A 16 16.94 6.06 8.27
N CYS A 17 15.84 6.50 7.67
CA CYS A 17 15.17 5.81 6.56
C CYS A 17 16.02 5.67 5.28
N PHE A 18 17.16 6.37 5.12
CA PHE A 18 18.05 6.15 3.97
C PHE A 18 18.63 4.72 3.88
N ALA A 19 18.56 3.91 4.94
CA ALA A 19 18.95 2.49 4.89
C ALA A 19 17.86 1.58 4.28
N LEU A 20 16.57 1.94 4.40
CA LEU A 20 15.42 1.14 3.97
C LEU A 20 15.52 0.70 2.49
N PHE A 21 15.79 1.69 1.64
CA PHE A 21 15.49 1.62 0.21
C PHE A 21 16.70 1.16 -0.60
N SER A 22 17.86 1.78 -0.37
CA SER A 22 19.12 1.35 -0.97
C SER A 22 19.51 -0.08 -0.57
N PHE A 23 19.18 -0.54 0.65
CA PHE A 23 19.54 -1.91 1.08
C PHE A 23 18.62 -2.99 0.50
N LEU A 24 17.31 -2.72 0.36
CA LEU A 24 16.38 -3.66 -0.28
C LEU A 24 16.79 -3.97 -1.73
N LEU A 25 17.15 -2.96 -2.53
CA LEU A 25 17.60 -3.19 -3.91
C LEU A 25 19.10 -3.55 -4.05
N GLN A 26 19.91 -3.41 -3.00
CA GLN A 26 21.30 -3.92 -3.00
C GLN A 26 21.40 -5.39 -2.56
N LEU A 27 20.49 -5.87 -1.70
CA LEU A 27 20.34 -7.30 -1.42
C LEU A 27 19.81 -8.03 -2.66
N TYR A 28 18.65 -7.61 -3.17
CA TYR A 28 18.07 -8.15 -4.39
C TYR A 28 18.60 -7.39 -5.61
N LYS A 29 19.77 -7.82 -6.14
CA LYS A 29 20.42 -7.26 -7.36
C LYS A 29 19.59 -7.49 -8.64
N LEU A 30 18.41 -6.90 -8.72
CA LEU A 30 17.46 -7.00 -9.82
C LEU A 30 17.93 -6.18 -11.02
N LYS A 31 18.77 -6.78 -11.86
CA LYS A 31 19.17 -6.28 -13.20
C LYS A 31 18.01 -6.31 -14.23
N THR A 32 16.76 -6.27 -13.78
CA THR A 32 15.55 -6.53 -14.58
C THR A 32 14.61 -5.34 -14.53
N HIS A 33 14.39 -4.69 -15.67
CA HIS A 33 13.46 -3.56 -15.83
C HIS A 33 11.99 -4.00 -15.58
N ARG A 34 11.51 -3.89 -14.33
CA ARG A 34 10.11 -4.16 -13.94
C ARG A 34 9.63 -3.19 -12.86
N ASN A 35 8.36 -2.81 -12.96
CA ASN A 35 7.77 -1.64 -12.31
C ASN A 35 7.19 -1.93 -10.91
N PHE A 36 7.17 -0.89 -10.05
CA PHE A 36 6.71 -0.89 -8.66
C PHE A 36 5.73 0.29 -8.37
N ILE A 37 4.94 0.29 -7.28
CA ILE A 37 3.84 1.29 -7.01
C ILE A 37 3.58 1.47 -5.48
N PHE A 38 4.23 2.41 -4.74
CA PHE A 38 4.35 2.40 -3.23
C PHE A 38 4.26 3.75 -2.44
N TYR A 39 4.26 3.66 -1.09
CA TYR A 39 4.12 4.60 0.10
C TYR A 39 5.16 4.20 1.37
N PHE A 40 6.41 5.29 3.03
CA PHE A 40 7.47 5.20 4.13
C PHE A 40 7.73 6.60 4.71
N LEU A 41 6.74 7.14 5.44
CA LEU A 41 6.81 8.39 6.20
C LEU A 41 7.81 8.29 7.39
N PRO A 42 8.90 9.06 7.45
CA PRO A 42 9.88 9.02 8.55
C PRO A 42 9.47 9.80 9.82
N PRO A 43 10.03 9.47 11.00
CA PRO A 43 9.77 10.16 12.27
C PRO A 43 10.77 11.29 12.56
N ASN A 44 10.53 12.10 13.61
CA ASN A 44 11.59 12.86 14.27
C ASN A 44 11.34 13.19 15.75
N LEU A 45 12.41 13.58 16.45
CA LEU A 45 12.49 13.80 17.89
C LEU A 45 11.95 15.18 18.33
N SER A 46 11.69 15.34 19.63
CA SER A 46 11.98 16.60 20.33
C SER A 46 12.65 16.33 21.69
N PHE A 47 13.45 17.28 22.17
CA PHE A 47 14.09 17.24 23.49
C PHE A 47 13.24 18.01 24.51
N HIS A 48 13.17 17.51 25.74
CA HIS A 48 12.74 18.31 26.89
C HIS A 48 13.96 18.77 27.70
N HIS A 49 14.37 20.03 27.49
CA HIS A 49 15.08 20.79 28.51
C HIS A 49 14.05 21.64 29.24
N LYS A 50 13.95 21.49 30.57
CA LYS A 50 13.30 22.49 31.43
C LYS A 50 14.40 23.25 32.14
N GLU A 51 14.46 24.56 31.93
CA GLU A 51 15.17 25.46 32.83
C GLU A 51 14.14 26.38 33.49
N ASN A 52 14.25 26.53 34.81
CA ASN A 52 13.45 27.47 35.58
C ASN A 52 14.21 28.79 35.63
N PHE A 53 13.60 29.91 35.20
CA PHE A 53 14.12 31.24 35.49
C PHE A 53 13.06 32.08 36.19
N SER A 54 13.44 32.64 37.34
CA SER A 54 12.64 33.62 38.08
C SER A 54 13.05 35.05 37.65
N PRO A 55 12.11 36.00 37.55
CA PRO A 55 12.39 37.32 37.00
C PRO A 55 12.92 38.30 38.06
N SER A 56 14.24 38.50 38.14
CA SER A 56 14.83 39.64 38.86
C SER A 56 16.27 39.98 38.43
N LEU A 57 16.44 40.94 37.51
CA LEU A 57 17.51 41.95 37.52
C LEU A 57 17.33 42.94 36.35
N SER A 58 17.06 44.21 36.63
CA SER A 58 16.98 45.27 35.62
C SER A 58 18.34 45.93 35.38
N LEU A 59 19.20 45.32 34.56
CA LEU A 59 20.45 45.93 34.11
C LEU A 59 20.22 46.81 32.87
N SER A 60 20.43 48.12 33.01
CA SER A 60 20.49 49.05 31.88
C SER A 60 21.80 48.90 31.11
N LEU A 61 21.80 48.07 30.06
CA LEU A 61 22.95 47.88 29.18
C LEU A 61 23.28 49.17 28.40
N PRO A 62 24.57 49.51 28.19
CA PRO A 62 24.97 50.64 27.35
C PRO A 62 24.40 50.58 25.93
N LEU A 63 24.03 51.73 25.38
CA LEU A 63 23.32 51.88 24.10
C LEU A 63 24.02 51.17 22.92
N THR A 64 25.34 51.05 22.96
CA THR A 64 26.16 50.31 21.99
C THR A 64 25.92 48.80 22.04
N ILE A 65 25.80 48.22 23.24
CA ILE A 65 25.50 46.80 23.42
C ILE A 65 24.04 46.52 23.04
N THR A 66 23.11 47.41 23.39
CA THR A 66 21.70 47.31 22.95
C THR A 66 21.59 47.28 21.42
N ARG A 67 22.34 48.15 20.71
CA ARG A 67 22.43 48.13 19.24
C ARG A 67 23.06 46.85 18.70
N LEU A 68 24.14 46.35 19.31
CA LEU A 68 24.77 45.09 18.89
C LEU A 68 23.83 43.89 19.05
N VAL A 69 23.08 43.82 20.17
CA VAL A 69 22.05 42.80 20.41
C VAL A 69 20.91 42.93 19.40
N MET A 70 20.43 44.14 19.10
CA MET A 70 19.42 44.34 18.04
C MET A 70 19.92 43.87 16.66
N VAL A 71 21.17 44.18 16.28
CA VAL A 71 21.75 43.73 15.01
C VAL A 71 21.91 42.22 14.98
N LEU A 72 22.35 41.60 16.08
CA LEU A 72 22.44 40.13 16.17
C LEU A 72 21.07 39.45 16.12
N VAL A 73 20.05 40.00 16.80
CA VAL A 73 18.67 39.50 16.72
C VAL A 73 18.10 39.68 15.33
N LEU A 74 18.30 40.84 14.68
CA LEU A 74 17.83 41.08 13.31
C LEU A 74 18.54 40.15 12.32
N PHE A 75 19.85 39.92 12.47
CA PHE A 75 20.59 38.95 11.69
C PHE A 75 20.09 37.53 11.94
N PHE A 76 19.77 37.15 13.19
CA PHE A 76 19.23 35.82 13.50
C PHE A 76 17.81 35.64 12.94
N VAL A 77 16.97 36.67 12.97
CA VAL A 77 15.64 36.67 12.33
C VAL A 77 15.77 36.54 10.82
N VAL A 78 16.59 37.38 10.15
CA VAL A 78 16.82 37.29 8.70
C VAL A 78 17.45 35.95 8.32
N PHE A 79 18.40 35.44 9.09
CA PHE A 79 19.01 34.13 8.85
C PHE A 79 18.01 32.98 9.06
N ALA A 80 17.08 33.10 10.02
CA ALA A 80 15.99 32.16 10.24
C ALA A 80 14.87 32.27 9.18
N SER A 81 14.65 33.45 8.58
CA SER A 81 13.80 33.61 7.39
C SER A 81 14.45 32.99 6.15
N LEU A 82 15.76 33.15 5.97
CA LEU A 82 16.52 32.53 4.89
C LEU A 82 16.76 31.02 5.10
N HIS A 83 16.69 30.55 6.36
CA HIS A 83 16.64 29.13 6.74
C HIS A 83 15.21 28.68 7.10
N GLN A 84 14.19 29.42 6.67
CA GLN A 84 12.83 28.92 6.63
C GLN A 84 12.80 27.89 5.51
N VAL A 85 13.20 26.66 5.83
CA VAL A 85 13.13 25.52 4.94
C VAL A 85 11.68 25.42 4.50
N SER A 86 11.42 25.82 3.26
CA SER A 86 10.19 25.47 2.59
C SER A 86 10.11 23.95 2.63
N SER A 87 9.18 23.43 3.41
CA SER A 87 8.64 22.10 3.18
C SER A 87 8.05 22.15 1.78
N GLU A 88 8.84 21.82 0.76
CA GLU A 88 8.41 21.81 -0.64
C GLU A 88 7.06 21.12 -0.69
N SER A 89 6.04 21.86 -1.12
CA SER A 89 4.66 21.37 -1.11
C SER A 89 4.55 20.29 -2.16
N ILE A 90 4.70 19.04 -1.73
CA ILE A 90 4.72 17.87 -2.61
C ILE A 90 3.53 17.94 -3.56
N SER A 91 3.83 17.77 -4.84
CA SER A 91 2.93 18.00 -5.96
C SER A 91 3.11 16.88 -6.98
N ARG A 92 2.18 16.81 -7.92
CA ARG A 92 2.27 15.90 -9.06
C ARG A 92 3.57 16.06 -9.87
N ALA A 93 4.12 17.27 -9.94
CA ALA A 93 5.35 17.58 -10.68
C ALA A 93 6.64 17.01 -10.03
N ASN A 94 6.57 16.53 -8.78
CA ASN A 94 7.71 15.90 -8.11
C ASN A 94 7.90 14.41 -8.48
N PHE A 95 7.16 13.90 -9.48
CA PHE A 95 7.16 12.51 -9.92
C PHE A 95 7.39 12.41 -11.44
N PRO A 96 7.93 11.28 -11.96
CA PRO A 96 8.18 11.11 -13.38
C PRO A 96 6.91 11.17 -14.25
N ASP A 97 7.06 11.56 -15.51
CA ASP A 97 5.97 11.51 -16.49
C ASP A 97 5.33 10.11 -16.58
N GLY A 98 4.00 10.09 -16.58
CA GLY A 98 3.22 8.85 -16.59
C GLY A 98 3.14 8.12 -15.24
N PHE A 99 3.67 8.68 -14.15
CA PHE A 99 3.46 8.16 -12.80
C PHE A 99 1.96 8.23 -12.43
N VAL A 100 1.39 7.09 -12.01
CA VAL A 100 -0.05 6.87 -11.87
C VAL A 100 -0.53 7.17 -10.46
N PHE A 101 -1.31 8.23 -10.27
CA PHE A 101 -2.02 8.47 -9.01
C PHE A 101 -3.41 7.82 -9.04
N GLY A 102 -3.80 7.18 -7.95
CA GLY A 102 -5.07 6.46 -7.92
C GLY A 102 -5.58 6.23 -6.51
N THR A 103 -6.70 5.50 -6.42
CA THR A 103 -7.31 5.08 -5.17
C THR A 103 -7.67 3.60 -5.21
N ALA A 104 -7.81 2.97 -4.05
CA ALA A 104 -8.04 1.54 -3.90
C ALA A 104 -9.33 1.18 -3.15
N SER A 105 -9.85 0.00 -3.45
CA SER A 105 -10.97 -0.70 -2.79
C SER A 105 -10.81 -2.22 -2.89
N SER A 106 -11.69 -2.95 -2.21
CA SER A 106 -11.88 -4.39 -2.38
C SER A 106 -13.38 -4.70 -2.39
N ALA A 107 -13.80 -5.73 -3.12
CA ALA A 107 -15.21 -6.02 -3.35
C ALA A 107 -15.99 -6.23 -2.05
N TYR A 108 -15.47 -7.06 -1.14
CA TYR A 108 -16.15 -7.38 0.11
C TYR A 108 -16.27 -6.18 1.08
N GLN A 109 -15.39 -5.18 0.95
CA GLN A 109 -15.41 -3.99 1.82
C GLN A 109 -16.23 -2.83 1.22
N PHE A 110 -16.58 -2.88 -0.08
CA PHE A 110 -17.18 -1.76 -0.82
C PHE A 110 -18.52 -2.07 -1.53
N GLU A 111 -18.72 -3.28 -2.06
CA GLU A 111 -19.86 -3.53 -2.96
C GLU A 111 -21.19 -3.57 -2.22
N GLY A 112 -21.26 -4.31 -1.13
CA GLY A 112 -22.54 -4.76 -0.56
C GLY A 112 -23.28 -5.66 -1.53
N ALA A 113 -24.61 -5.54 -1.57
CA ALA A 113 -25.49 -6.30 -2.44
C ALA A 113 -25.21 -7.82 -2.36
N ALA A 114 -25.03 -8.30 -1.12
CA ALA A 114 -24.40 -9.58 -0.81
C ALA A 114 -25.21 -10.81 -1.28
N ASN A 115 -26.52 -10.64 -1.47
CA ASN A 115 -27.47 -11.66 -1.93
C ASN A 115 -28.12 -11.29 -3.28
N GLU A 116 -27.56 -10.33 -4.01
CA GLU A 116 -28.15 -9.76 -5.24
C GLU A 116 -27.36 -10.14 -6.49
N GLY A 117 -28.01 -10.01 -7.66
CA GLY A 117 -27.41 -10.33 -8.96
C GLY A 117 -26.92 -11.79 -9.05
N ASN A 118 -27.63 -12.72 -8.40
CA ASN A 118 -27.26 -14.14 -8.26
C ASN A 118 -25.85 -14.37 -7.66
N LYS A 119 -25.36 -13.49 -6.77
CA LYS A 119 -24.12 -13.70 -6.00
C LYS A 119 -24.27 -14.90 -5.04
N GLY A 120 -23.24 -15.74 -4.95
CA GLY A 120 -23.10 -16.77 -3.91
C GLY A 120 -22.45 -16.27 -2.62
N GLU A 121 -22.56 -17.04 -1.54
CA GLU A 121 -21.85 -16.73 -0.29
C GLU A 121 -20.33 -16.87 -0.46
N SER A 122 -19.60 -15.98 0.19
CA SER A 122 -18.16 -16.06 0.42
C SER A 122 -17.85 -16.56 1.84
N ILE A 123 -16.60 -16.96 2.10
CA ILE A 123 -16.12 -17.30 3.45
C ILE A 123 -16.31 -16.15 4.45
N TRP A 124 -16.46 -14.91 3.98
CA TRP A 124 -16.76 -13.75 4.80
C TRP A 124 -18.24 -13.62 5.14
N ASP A 125 -19.14 -13.94 4.21
CA ASP A 125 -20.59 -13.97 4.45
C ASP A 125 -20.96 -14.98 5.54
N THR A 126 -20.24 -16.11 5.64
CA THR A 126 -20.43 -17.05 6.75
C THR A 126 -19.62 -16.70 8.00
N PHE A 127 -18.52 -15.95 7.89
CA PHE A 127 -17.67 -15.57 9.02
C PHE A 127 -18.24 -14.42 9.85
N THR A 128 -18.82 -13.39 9.20
CA THR A 128 -19.50 -12.28 9.90
C THR A 128 -20.67 -12.78 10.77
N LYS A 129 -21.39 -13.81 10.31
CA LYS A 129 -22.49 -14.47 11.03
C LYS A 129 -22.05 -15.21 12.32
N LYS A 130 -20.74 -15.32 12.61
CA LYS A 130 -20.20 -15.99 13.80
C LYS A 130 -20.07 -14.98 14.97
N PRO A 131 -20.81 -15.13 16.08
CA PRO A 131 -20.80 -14.16 17.18
C PRO A 131 -19.39 -13.84 17.71
N GLY A 132 -19.09 -12.56 17.90
CA GLY A 132 -17.82 -12.09 18.45
C GLY A 132 -16.61 -12.17 17.51
N LYS A 133 -16.79 -12.46 16.21
CA LYS A 133 -15.71 -12.38 15.21
C LYS A 133 -15.49 -10.97 14.63
N ILE A 134 -16.50 -10.10 14.66
CA ILE A 134 -16.42 -8.70 14.23
C ILE A 134 -16.60 -7.79 15.45
N LEU A 135 -15.72 -6.79 15.61
CA LEU A 135 -15.59 -5.99 16.84
C LEU A 135 -16.85 -5.21 17.25
N ASP A 136 -17.62 -4.72 16.27
CA ASP A 136 -18.88 -3.98 16.45
C ASP A 136 -20.12 -4.85 16.13
N PHE A 137 -19.93 -6.16 15.95
CA PHE A 137 -20.96 -7.12 15.53
C PHE A 137 -21.64 -6.80 14.18
N SER A 138 -21.02 -5.96 13.34
CA SER A 138 -21.52 -5.65 12.00
C SER A 138 -21.22 -6.72 10.95
N ASN A 139 -21.80 -6.57 9.77
CA ASN A 139 -21.48 -7.34 8.57
C ASN A 139 -21.33 -6.40 7.35
N ALA A 140 -21.05 -7.03 6.19
CA ALA A 140 -20.83 -6.37 4.92
C ALA A 140 -21.99 -6.53 3.92
N ASP A 141 -23.23 -6.78 4.39
CA ASP A 141 -24.37 -7.01 3.48
C ASP A 141 -24.63 -5.79 2.56
N THR A 142 -24.34 -4.58 3.07
CA THR A 142 -24.50 -3.29 2.36
C THR A 142 -23.19 -2.51 2.18
N THR A 143 -22.29 -2.48 3.17
CA THR A 143 -21.05 -1.67 3.16
C THR A 143 -21.27 -0.19 2.80
N VAL A 144 -20.71 0.28 1.68
CA VAL A 144 -20.93 1.62 1.10
C VAL A 144 -21.84 1.57 -0.14
N ASP A 145 -22.41 0.40 -0.46
CA ASP A 145 -23.34 0.19 -1.57
C ASP A 145 -22.74 0.55 -2.95
N GLN A 146 -21.45 0.26 -3.16
CA GLN A 146 -20.79 0.55 -4.44
C GLN A 146 -21.42 -0.22 -5.60
N TYR A 147 -22.01 -1.41 -5.36
CA TYR A 147 -22.70 -2.19 -6.40
C TYR A 147 -23.79 -1.37 -7.12
N HIS A 148 -24.51 -0.51 -6.39
CA HIS A 148 -25.49 0.40 -6.97
C HIS A 148 -24.94 1.82 -7.23
N ARG A 149 -23.95 2.28 -6.44
CA ARG A 149 -23.55 3.70 -6.40
C ARG A 149 -22.25 4.03 -7.13
N PHE A 150 -21.60 3.05 -7.76
CA PHE A 150 -20.28 3.22 -8.38
C PHE A 150 -20.15 4.41 -9.33
N HIS A 151 -21.20 4.78 -10.08
CA HIS A 151 -21.18 5.98 -10.93
C HIS A 151 -20.78 7.25 -10.14
N SER A 152 -21.40 7.47 -8.98
CA SER A 152 -21.08 8.61 -8.11
C SER A 152 -19.70 8.51 -7.46
N ASP A 153 -19.26 7.30 -7.09
CA ASP A 153 -17.93 7.08 -6.53
C ASP A 153 -16.82 7.38 -7.57
N ILE A 154 -17.05 7.04 -8.83
CA ILE A 154 -16.13 7.34 -9.95
C ILE A 154 -16.07 8.85 -10.24
N ASP A 155 -17.19 9.57 -10.12
CA ASP A 155 -17.19 11.03 -10.26
C ASP A 155 -16.32 11.70 -9.18
N LEU A 156 -16.38 11.21 -7.93
CA LEU A 156 -15.46 11.66 -6.87
C LEU A 156 -13.98 11.37 -7.20
N MET A 157 -13.66 10.25 -7.85
CA MET A 157 -12.29 9.97 -8.32
C MET A 157 -11.85 10.95 -9.41
N LYS A 158 -12.76 11.33 -10.31
CA LYS A 158 -12.49 12.26 -11.41
C LYS A 158 -12.26 13.68 -10.92
N ASP A 159 -13.04 14.13 -9.95
CA ASP A 159 -12.89 15.44 -9.30
C ASP A 159 -11.60 15.52 -8.46
N LEU A 160 -11.13 14.40 -7.92
CA LEU A 160 -9.81 14.29 -7.28
C LEU A 160 -8.62 14.15 -8.27
N ARG A 161 -8.87 14.11 -9.59
CA ARG A 161 -7.86 13.93 -10.65
C ARG A 161 -7.10 12.59 -10.59
N MET A 162 -7.71 11.54 -10.08
CA MET A 162 -7.13 10.20 -10.07
C MET A 162 -6.98 9.65 -11.51
N ASP A 163 -5.80 9.12 -11.84
CA ASP A 163 -5.53 8.44 -13.13
C ASP A 163 -6.11 7.03 -13.19
N ALA A 164 -6.28 6.39 -12.03
CA ALA A 164 -6.54 4.97 -11.93
C ALA A 164 -7.33 4.58 -10.68
N TYR A 165 -8.05 3.46 -10.79
CA TYR A 165 -8.77 2.86 -9.68
C TYR A 165 -8.38 1.39 -9.55
N ARG A 166 -7.94 1.01 -8.35
CA ARG A 166 -7.69 -0.38 -7.99
C ARG A 166 -8.91 -0.92 -7.26
N PHE A 167 -9.56 -1.93 -7.81
CA PHE A 167 -10.64 -2.65 -7.15
C PHE A 167 -10.37 -4.16 -7.19
N SER A 168 -11.22 -4.97 -6.59
CA SER A 168 -11.24 -6.41 -6.85
C SER A 168 -12.55 -6.84 -7.51
N ILE A 169 -12.48 -7.89 -8.32
CA ILE A 169 -13.66 -8.65 -8.72
C ILE A 169 -13.98 -9.61 -7.57
N SER A 170 -15.24 -9.74 -7.18
CA SER A 170 -15.64 -10.78 -6.24
C SER A 170 -15.82 -12.13 -6.91
N TRP A 171 -15.08 -13.14 -6.43
CA TRP A 171 -15.15 -14.48 -7.00
C TRP A 171 -16.55 -15.07 -6.84
N SER A 172 -17.19 -14.95 -5.67
CA SER A 172 -18.53 -15.52 -5.46
C SER A 172 -19.64 -14.77 -6.22
N ARG A 173 -19.38 -13.56 -6.75
CA ARG A 173 -20.27 -12.87 -7.69
C ARG A 173 -20.12 -13.36 -9.14
N ILE A 174 -18.93 -13.82 -9.55
CA ILE A 174 -18.69 -14.44 -10.87
C ILE A 174 -19.06 -15.93 -10.88
N PHE A 175 -18.70 -16.68 -9.84
CA PHE A 175 -19.02 -18.11 -9.69
C PHE A 175 -19.70 -18.35 -8.33
N PRO A 176 -21.04 -18.38 -8.27
CA PRO A 176 -21.78 -18.53 -7.02
C PRO A 176 -21.48 -19.85 -6.29
N ASN A 177 -21.25 -20.93 -7.05
CA ASN A 177 -20.84 -22.24 -6.55
C ASN A 177 -19.30 -22.43 -6.55
N GLY A 178 -18.55 -21.34 -6.65
CA GLY A 178 -17.08 -21.29 -6.75
C GLY A 178 -16.50 -21.68 -8.11
N SER A 179 -17.11 -22.65 -8.78
CA SER A 179 -16.81 -23.05 -10.16
C SER A 179 -18.06 -23.58 -10.88
N GLY A 180 -17.92 -23.94 -12.15
CA GLY A 180 -19.03 -24.24 -13.07
C GLY A 180 -19.12 -23.18 -14.16
N GLU A 181 -20.34 -22.76 -14.52
CA GLU A 181 -20.58 -21.65 -15.45
C GLU A 181 -20.54 -20.29 -14.76
N ALA A 182 -20.13 -19.26 -15.50
CA ALA A 182 -20.01 -17.89 -14.98
C ALA A 182 -21.38 -17.19 -14.92
N ASN A 183 -21.67 -16.56 -13.78
CA ASN A 183 -22.88 -15.77 -13.55
C ASN A 183 -22.96 -14.56 -14.51
N PRO A 184 -23.92 -14.49 -15.45
CA PRO A 184 -24.01 -13.41 -16.42
C PRO A 184 -24.26 -12.03 -15.78
N GLU A 185 -24.95 -11.98 -14.64
CA GLU A 185 -25.26 -10.72 -13.94
C GLU A 185 -24.02 -10.13 -13.25
N GLY A 186 -23.22 -10.97 -12.58
CA GLY A 186 -21.91 -10.58 -12.08
C GLY A 186 -20.98 -10.08 -13.20
N VAL A 187 -20.91 -10.81 -14.31
CA VAL A 187 -20.12 -10.39 -15.48
C VAL A 187 -20.64 -9.07 -16.08
N LYS A 188 -21.95 -8.86 -16.15
CA LYS A 188 -22.56 -7.60 -16.62
C LYS A 188 -22.22 -6.41 -15.71
N TYR A 189 -22.25 -6.60 -14.39
CA TYR A 189 -21.89 -5.56 -13.41
C TYR A 189 -20.45 -5.06 -13.61
N TYR A 190 -19.44 -5.96 -13.60
CA TYR A 190 -18.05 -5.52 -13.77
C TYR A 190 -17.76 -4.93 -15.16
N ASN A 191 -18.45 -5.38 -16.22
CA ASN A 191 -18.37 -4.71 -17.52
C ASN A 191 -18.83 -3.25 -17.40
N SER A 192 -20.05 -3.00 -16.90
CA SER A 192 -20.60 -1.64 -16.74
C SER A 192 -19.73 -0.76 -15.83
N PHE A 193 -19.12 -1.34 -14.80
CA PHE A 193 -18.19 -0.66 -13.90
C PHE A 193 -16.89 -0.24 -14.61
N ILE A 194 -16.26 -1.17 -15.35
CA ILE A 194 -15.04 -0.93 -16.13
C ILE A 194 -15.27 0.10 -17.24
N ASP A 195 -16.40 0.00 -17.95
CA ASP A 195 -16.76 0.93 -19.01
C ASP A 195 -17.00 2.34 -18.46
N THR A 196 -17.60 2.46 -17.27
CA THR A 196 -17.80 3.75 -16.58
C THR A 196 -16.48 4.37 -16.12
N LEU A 197 -15.55 3.57 -15.58
CA LEU A 197 -14.19 4.03 -15.22
C LEU A 197 -13.48 4.60 -16.45
N LEU A 198 -13.49 3.85 -17.56
CA LEU A 198 -12.84 4.24 -18.81
C LEU A 198 -13.50 5.46 -19.46
N ALA A 199 -14.82 5.58 -19.43
CA ALA A 199 -15.56 6.75 -19.91
C ALA A 199 -15.19 8.05 -19.17
N LYS A 200 -14.75 7.95 -17.91
CA LYS A 200 -14.23 9.08 -17.12
C LYS A 200 -12.70 9.23 -17.25
N GLY A 201 -12.03 8.34 -17.99
CA GLY A 201 -10.58 8.34 -18.24
C GLY A 201 -9.76 7.69 -17.11
N ILE A 202 -10.39 6.94 -16.22
CA ILE A 202 -9.76 6.30 -15.05
C ILE A 202 -9.39 4.85 -15.42
N LYS A 203 -8.11 4.51 -15.25
CA LYS A 203 -7.55 3.22 -15.64
C LYS A 203 -7.89 2.12 -14.62
N PRO A 204 -8.51 0.99 -15.01
CA PRO A 204 -8.81 -0.11 -14.10
C PRO A 204 -7.56 -0.94 -13.76
N TYR A 205 -7.28 -1.11 -12.47
CA TYR A 205 -6.26 -2.00 -11.91
C TYR A 205 -6.97 -3.11 -11.13
N VAL A 206 -7.21 -4.26 -11.78
CA VAL A 206 -8.12 -5.28 -11.26
C VAL A 206 -7.39 -6.31 -10.41
N THR A 207 -7.83 -6.45 -9.17
CA THR A 207 -7.41 -7.54 -8.28
C THR A 207 -8.35 -8.74 -8.47
N LEU A 208 -7.83 -9.92 -8.81
CA LEU A 208 -8.65 -11.12 -8.99
C LEU A 208 -9.13 -11.69 -7.66
N TYR A 209 -8.26 -11.73 -6.64
CA TYR A 209 -8.61 -12.27 -5.32
C TYR A 209 -8.27 -11.30 -4.19
N HIS A 210 -9.27 -10.99 -3.36
CA HIS A 210 -9.11 -10.09 -2.22
C HIS A 210 -9.75 -10.64 -0.94
N TRP A 211 -9.37 -11.89 -0.60
CA TRP A 211 -9.75 -12.63 0.61
C TRP A 211 -11.20 -13.18 0.60
N ASP A 212 -11.92 -13.04 -0.50
CA ASP A 212 -13.34 -13.37 -0.66
C ASP A 212 -13.56 -14.74 -1.36
N LEU A 213 -12.99 -15.82 -0.80
CA LEU A 213 -13.18 -17.16 -1.36
C LEU A 213 -14.67 -17.54 -1.36
N PRO A 214 -15.24 -18.10 -2.45
CA PRO A 214 -16.60 -18.63 -2.45
C PRO A 214 -16.74 -19.72 -1.39
N GLN A 215 -17.77 -19.63 -0.54
CA GLN A 215 -18.00 -20.56 0.57
C GLN A 215 -18.11 -22.02 0.08
N ALA A 216 -18.72 -22.22 -1.10
CA ALA A 216 -18.84 -23.51 -1.75
C ALA A 216 -17.51 -24.24 -2.04
N LEU A 217 -16.35 -23.55 -2.00
CA LEU A 217 -15.02 -24.16 -2.11
C LEU A 217 -14.39 -24.48 -0.75
N GLU A 218 -14.64 -23.66 0.29
CA GLU A 218 -14.28 -23.99 1.67
C GLU A 218 -15.09 -25.20 2.17
N ASP A 219 -16.37 -25.31 1.81
CA ASP A 219 -17.21 -26.47 2.16
C ASP A 219 -16.88 -27.73 1.36
N ARG A 220 -16.47 -27.59 0.08
CA ARG A 220 -16.14 -28.74 -0.79
C ARG A 220 -14.81 -29.40 -0.42
N TYR A 221 -13.77 -28.59 -0.19
CA TYR A 221 -12.40 -29.10 -0.03
C TYR A 221 -11.51 -28.29 0.94
N GLU A 222 -12.11 -27.52 1.86
CA GLU A 222 -11.38 -26.62 2.78
C GLU A 222 -10.57 -25.51 2.06
N GLY A 223 -11.06 -25.09 0.90
CA GLY A 223 -10.60 -23.90 0.20
C GLY A 223 -9.12 -23.94 -0.13
N TRP A 224 -8.37 -22.96 0.38
CA TRP A 224 -6.92 -22.83 0.13
C TRP A 224 -6.07 -23.98 0.69
N LEU A 225 -6.65 -24.89 1.49
CA LEU A 225 -5.94 -26.07 2.00
C LEU A 225 -5.90 -27.22 1.00
N SER A 226 -6.90 -27.40 0.12
CA SER A 226 -6.81 -28.37 -0.97
C SER A 226 -5.97 -27.83 -2.12
N ARG A 227 -5.47 -28.76 -2.94
CA ARG A 227 -4.77 -28.46 -4.18
C ARG A 227 -5.71 -28.06 -5.32
N GLU A 228 -6.97 -28.49 -5.27
CA GLU A 228 -8.01 -28.24 -6.28
C GLU A 228 -8.26 -26.75 -6.54
N VAL A 229 -8.04 -25.90 -5.53
CA VAL A 229 -8.12 -24.44 -5.61
C VAL A 229 -7.18 -23.80 -6.64
N VAL A 230 -6.15 -24.53 -7.09
CA VAL A 230 -5.25 -24.06 -8.17
C VAL A 230 -6.00 -24.05 -9.51
N ASP A 231 -6.73 -25.11 -9.81
CA ASP A 231 -7.42 -25.29 -11.09
C ASP A 231 -8.71 -24.45 -11.14
N ASP A 232 -9.47 -24.42 -10.03
CA ASP A 232 -10.63 -23.53 -9.86
C ASP A 232 -10.22 -22.04 -9.97
N PHE A 233 -9.07 -21.63 -9.41
CA PHE A 233 -8.57 -20.26 -9.55
C PHE A 233 -8.02 -19.97 -10.96
N GLU A 234 -7.36 -20.91 -11.63
CA GLU A 234 -6.91 -20.73 -13.02
C GLU A 234 -8.13 -20.52 -13.95
N HIS A 235 -9.22 -21.29 -13.74
CA HIS A 235 -10.46 -21.13 -14.50
C HIS A 235 -11.17 -19.80 -14.20
N TYR A 236 -11.21 -19.36 -12.95
CA TYR A 236 -11.75 -18.05 -12.57
C TYR A 236 -10.94 -16.90 -13.18
N ALA A 237 -9.60 -16.97 -13.13
CA ALA A 237 -8.71 -16.01 -13.75
C ALA A 237 -8.89 -15.97 -15.28
N PHE A 238 -8.90 -17.13 -15.96
CA PHE A 238 -9.17 -17.24 -17.39
C PHE A 238 -10.50 -16.57 -17.78
N THR A 239 -11.55 -16.79 -17.00
CA THR A 239 -12.87 -16.19 -17.21
C THR A 239 -12.82 -14.67 -17.11
N CYS A 240 -12.15 -14.13 -16.10
CA CYS A 240 -11.97 -12.67 -15.96
C CYS A 240 -11.13 -12.08 -17.10
N PHE A 241 -10.04 -12.74 -17.51
CA PHE A 241 -9.22 -12.30 -18.65
C PHE A 241 -10.01 -12.29 -19.96
N LYS A 242 -10.85 -13.31 -20.18
CA LYS A 242 -11.73 -13.44 -21.35
C LYS A 242 -12.83 -12.38 -21.37
N ALA A 243 -13.42 -12.05 -20.22
CA ALA A 243 -14.57 -11.15 -20.11
C ALA A 243 -14.18 -9.65 -20.09
N PHE A 244 -12.99 -9.30 -19.58
CA PHE A 244 -12.63 -7.92 -19.28
C PHE A 244 -11.24 -7.47 -19.78
N GLY A 245 -10.36 -8.39 -20.19
CA GLY A 245 -8.96 -8.06 -20.52
C GLY A 245 -8.76 -7.33 -21.85
N ASP A 246 -9.80 -7.24 -22.67
CA ASP A 246 -9.86 -6.33 -23.81
C ASP A 246 -9.70 -4.86 -23.38
N ARG A 247 -10.25 -4.51 -22.21
CA ARG A 247 -10.17 -3.19 -21.56
C ARG A 247 -9.16 -3.13 -20.42
N VAL A 248 -9.10 -4.14 -19.56
CA VAL A 248 -8.23 -4.18 -18.36
C VAL A 248 -6.79 -4.53 -18.73
N LYS A 249 -5.85 -3.62 -18.41
CA LYS A 249 -4.41 -3.77 -18.72
C LYS A 249 -3.51 -4.01 -17.52
N TYR A 250 -4.03 -3.92 -16.30
CA TYR A 250 -3.29 -4.19 -15.06
C TYR A 250 -4.08 -5.18 -14.20
N TRP A 251 -3.51 -6.36 -14.01
CA TRP A 251 -4.10 -7.46 -13.26
C TRP A 251 -3.24 -7.79 -12.04
N ILE A 252 -3.85 -7.96 -10.88
CA ILE A 252 -3.22 -8.33 -9.61
C ILE A 252 -3.85 -9.64 -9.18
N THR A 253 -3.12 -10.76 -9.15
CA THR A 253 -3.74 -12.07 -8.87
C THR A 253 -4.25 -12.17 -7.43
N PHE A 254 -3.46 -11.70 -6.46
CA PHE A 254 -3.74 -11.80 -5.02
C PHE A 254 -3.40 -10.49 -4.31
N ASN A 255 -4.20 -10.13 -3.31
CA ASN A 255 -3.88 -9.14 -2.30
C ASN A 255 -3.41 -9.78 -0.98
N GLU A 256 -2.29 -9.29 -0.45
CA GLU A 256 -1.74 -9.61 0.87
C GLU A 256 -1.83 -11.10 1.23
N PRO A 257 -1.21 -12.00 0.43
CA PRO A 257 -1.40 -13.43 0.59
C PRO A 257 -0.77 -13.96 1.90
N ARG A 258 0.28 -13.30 2.41
CA ARG A 258 0.87 -13.56 3.72
C ARG A 258 -0.04 -13.06 4.85
N GLY A 259 -0.67 -11.89 4.67
CA GLY A 259 -1.78 -11.43 5.48
C GLY A 259 -2.91 -12.46 5.61
N LEU A 260 -3.40 -13.00 4.49
CA LEU A 260 -4.42 -14.05 4.43
C LEU A 260 -3.99 -15.34 5.16
N SER A 261 -2.82 -15.90 4.83
CA SER A 261 -2.30 -17.13 5.44
C SER A 261 -2.24 -17.06 6.96
N ILE A 262 -1.74 -15.96 7.52
CA ILE A 262 -1.59 -15.82 8.98
C ILE A 262 -2.90 -15.39 9.65
N GLN A 263 -3.68 -14.51 9.03
CA GLN A 263 -4.86 -13.98 9.71
C GLN A 263 -6.09 -14.90 9.60
N GLY A 264 -6.20 -15.69 8.53
CA GLY A 264 -7.28 -16.67 8.32
C GLY A 264 -7.00 -18.08 8.88
N TYR A 265 -5.72 -18.51 8.91
CA TYR A 265 -5.32 -19.90 9.19
C TYR A 265 -4.25 -20.07 10.31
N ASP A 266 -3.68 -18.99 10.85
CA ASP A 266 -2.84 -19.04 12.07
C ASP A 266 -3.60 -18.46 13.27
N THR A 267 -3.96 -17.19 13.21
CA THR A 267 -4.57 -16.46 14.33
C THR A 267 -6.10 -16.55 14.37
N GLY A 268 -6.74 -16.98 13.27
CA GLY A 268 -8.19 -17.18 13.16
C GLY A 268 -9.05 -15.93 13.40
N ILE A 269 -8.48 -14.73 13.19
CA ILE A 269 -9.16 -13.44 13.41
C ILE A 269 -9.88 -12.91 12.16
N GLN A 270 -9.48 -13.36 10.97
CA GLN A 270 -10.17 -13.10 9.70
C GLN A 270 -10.78 -14.41 9.16
N ALA A 271 -11.61 -14.36 8.11
CA ALA A 271 -12.15 -15.55 7.48
C ALA A 271 -11.05 -16.49 6.91
N PRO A 272 -11.23 -17.83 6.91
CA PRO A 272 -12.39 -18.57 7.41
C PRO A 272 -12.46 -18.70 8.95
N GLY A 273 -11.38 -18.35 9.67
CA GLY A 273 -11.34 -18.24 11.13
C GLY A 273 -10.72 -19.42 11.86
N ARG A 274 -9.64 -20.00 11.31
CA ARG A 274 -9.03 -21.24 11.79
C ARG A 274 -7.79 -20.97 12.64
N CYS A 275 -7.66 -21.68 13.76
CA CYS A 275 -6.46 -21.67 14.59
C CYS A 275 -6.34 -22.90 15.51
N SER A 276 -5.13 -23.14 16.05
CA SER A 276 -4.81 -24.16 17.05
C SER A 276 -5.61 -23.97 18.36
N LEU A 277 -6.18 -25.04 18.93
CA LEU A 277 -6.98 -24.96 20.18
C LEU A 277 -6.21 -24.39 21.39
N LEU A 278 -4.91 -24.68 21.51
CA LEU A 278 -4.12 -24.35 22.71
C LEU A 278 -3.74 -22.87 22.84
N GLY A 279 -3.93 -22.05 21.79
CA GLY A 279 -3.75 -20.60 21.87
C GLY A 279 -5.00 -19.84 22.30
N HIS A 280 -6.19 -20.32 21.94
CA HIS A 280 -7.41 -19.51 21.96
C HIS A 280 -8.71 -20.30 22.18
N TRP A 281 -9.53 -19.85 23.13
CA TRP A 281 -10.94 -20.25 23.35
C TRP A 281 -11.89 -19.93 22.16
N PHE A 282 -11.36 -19.53 21.00
CA PHE A 282 -12.07 -18.79 19.94
C PHE A 282 -12.02 -19.45 18.55
N CYS A 283 -11.44 -20.65 18.43
CA CYS A 283 -11.39 -21.44 17.19
C CYS A 283 -11.91 -22.86 17.42
N LYS A 284 -12.75 -23.36 16.50
CA LYS A 284 -13.33 -24.72 16.56
C LYS A 284 -12.57 -25.76 15.73
N LYS A 285 -11.77 -25.30 14.76
CA LYS A 285 -11.01 -26.12 13.81
C LYS A 285 -9.78 -25.31 13.36
N GLY A 286 -8.69 -26.00 13.02
CA GLY A 286 -7.48 -25.41 12.45
C GLY A 286 -6.21 -26.06 12.97
N LYS A 287 -5.09 -25.76 12.30
CA LYS A 287 -3.75 -26.17 12.73
C LYS A 287 -2.72 -25.13 12.31
N SER A 288 -2.59 -24.07 13.11
CA SER A 288 -1.74 -22.90 12.86
C SER A 288 -0.26 -23.21 12.67
N SER A 289 0.21 -24.38 13.12
CA SER A 289 1.58 -24.86 12.88
C SER A 289 1.85 -25.35 11.44
N VAL A 290 0.81 -25.57 10.62
CA VAL A 290 0.92 -26.15 9.26
C VAL A 290 0.03 -25.44 8.23
N GLU A 291 -1.25 -25.17 8.55
CA GLU A 291 -2.24 -24.64 7.61
C GLU A 291 -1.77 -23.36 6.87
N PRO A 292 -1.16 -22.35 7.52
CA PRO A 292 -0.67 -21.14 6.84
C PRO A 292 0.34 -21.41 5.73
N TYR A 293 1.19 -22.43 5.89
CA TYR A 293 2.22 -22.81 4.92
C TYR A 293 1.65 -23.57 3.72
N VAL A 294 0.61 -24.39 3.94
CA VAL A 294 -0.14 -25.04 2.85
C VAL A 294 -0.89 -24.00 2.02
N VAL A 295 -1.61 -23.10 2.68
CA VAL A 295 -2.34 -21.99 2.05
C VAL A 295 -1.40 -21.10 1.22
N ALA A 296 -0.27 -20.67 1.80
CA ALA A 296 0.71 -19.86 1.07
C ALA A 296 1.29 -20.56 -0.17
N HIS A 297 1.56 -21.86 -0.08
CA HIS A 297 2.09 -22.66 -1.17
C HIS A 297 1.08 -22.86 -2.30
N ASN A 298 -0.19 -23.11 -1.97
CA ASN A 298 -1.26 -23.19 -2.97
C ASN A 298 -1.47 -21.83 -3.65
N ILE A 299 -1.51 -20.72 -2.91
CA ILE A 299 -1.63 -19.36 -3.47
C ILE A 299 -0.50 -19.03 -4.45
N LEU A 300 0.76 -19.35 -4.12
CA LEU A 300 1.90 -19.16 -5.03
C LEU A 300 1.74 -19.91 -6.36
N LEU A 301 1.12 -21.08 -6.33
CA LEU A 301 0.94 -21.93 -7.48
C LEU A 301 -0.33 -21.58 -8.28
N SER A 302 -1.42 -21.14 -7.62
CA SER A 302 -2.56 -20.46 -8.25
C SER A 302 -2.15 -19.16 -8.95
N HIS A 303 -1.25 -18.39 -8.34
CA HIS A 303 -0.67 -17.17 -8.96
C HIS A 303 0.11 -17.52 -10.23
N ALA A 304 1.02 -18.50 -10.17
CA ALA A 304 1.79 -18.94 -11.33
C ALA A 304 0.87 -19.49 -12.45
N ALA A 305 -0.14 -20.30 -12.11
CA ALA A 305 -1.14 -20.81 -13.04
C ALA A 305 -1.88 -19.68 -13.77
N ALA A 306 -2.45 -18.72 -13.03
CA ALA A 306 -3.11 -17.55 -13.59
C ALA A 306 -2.18 -16.68 -14.46
N TYR A 307 -0.93 -16.47 -14.04
CA TYR A 307 0.07 -15.76 -14.86
C TYR A 307 0.33 -16.50 -16.19
N HIS A 308 0.65 -17.79 -16.16
CA HIS A 308 0.94 -18.56 -17.37
C HIS A 308 -0.27 -18.73 -18.28
N THR A 309 -1.48 -18.76 -17.73
CA THR A 309 -2.70 -18.73 -18.54
C THR A 309 -2.98 -17.36 -19.17
N TYR A 310 -2.57 -16.25 -18.54
CA TYR A 310 -2.53 -14.96 -19.22
C TYR A 310 -1.51 -14.93 -20.37
N GLN A 311 -0.26 -15.38 -20.10
CA GLN A 311 0.80 -15.39 -21.12
C GLN A 311 0.43 -16.26 -22.34
N ARG A 312 -0.12 -17.46 -22.11
CA ARG A 312 -0.47 -18.41 -23.19
C ARG A 312 -1.67 -18.00 -24.05
N ASN A 313 -2.69 -17.37 -23.47
CA ASN A 313 -4.00 -17.21 -24.13
C ASN A 313 -4.34 -15.75 -24.50
N PHE A 314 -3.79 -14.77 -23.78
CA PHE A 314 -4.30 -13.40 -23.80
C PHE A 314 -3.24 -12.32 -24.08
N LYS A 315 -1.98 -12.51 -23.66
CA LYS A 315 -0.90 -11.49 -23.73
C LYS A 315 -0.73 -10.87 -25.12
N ASP A 316 -0.72 -11.69 -26.17
CA ASP A 316 -0.49 -11.27 -27.56
C ASP A 316 -1.66 -10.48 -28.18
N LYS A 317 -2.85 -10.52 -27.57
CA LYS A 317 -4.05 -9.82 -28.05
C LYS A 317 -4.46 -8.65 -27.16
N GLN A 318 -4.15 -8.73 -25.88
CA GLN A 318 -4.61 -7.78 -24.86
C GLN A 318 -3.51 -6.87 -24.35
N HIS A 319 -2.24 -7.31 -24.44
CA HIS A 319 -1.03 -6.59 -24.01
C HIS A 319 -1.02 -6.13 -22.53
N GLY A 320 -1.86 -6.74 -21.69
CA GLY A 320 -1.91 -6.44 -20.26
C GLY A 320 -0.68 -6.94 -19.49
N ARG A 321 -0.61 -6.51 -18.23
CA ARG A 321 0.43 -6.85 -17.27
C ARG A 321 -0.18 -7.55 -16.06
N ILE A 322 0.43 -8.64 -15.62
CA ILE A 322 0.02 -9.42 -14.44
C ILE A 322 1.01 -9.18 -13.30
N GLY A 323 0.53 -9.00 -12.09
CA GLY A 323 1.35 -8.86 -10.89
C GLY A 323 0.67 -9.46 -9.66
N ILE A 324 1.25 -9.18 -8.50
CA ILE A 324 0.73 -9.56 -7.18
C ILE A 324 0.92 -8.39 -6.21
N SER A 325 0.10 -8.32 -5.16
CA SER A 325 0.18 -7.27 -4.13
C SER A 325 0.51 -7.90 -2.78
N LEU A 326 1.67 -7.58 -2.19
CA LEU A 326 2.13 -8.17 -0.92
C LEU A 326 1.98 -7.18 0.25
N ASP A 327 1.71 -7.66 1.46
CA ASP A 327 1.84 -6.84 2.67
C ASP A 327 3.31 -6.66 3.02
N ALA A 328 3.74 -5.41 3.18
CA ALA A 328 5.06 -5.10 3.74
C ALA A 328 4.92 -4.26 5.02
N LYS A 329 5.67 -4.69 6.03
CA LYS A 329 5.99 -3.89 7.21
C LYS A 329 7.50 -3.88 7.27
N TRP A 330 8.11 -2.70 7.29
CA TRP A 330 9.54 -2.62 7.55
C TRP A 330 9.84 -3.01 9.00
N TYR A 331 10.98 -3.66 9.25
CA TYR A 331 11.43 -4.02 10.59
C TYR A 331 12.77 -3.37 10.90
N GLU A 332 12.77 -2.44 11.85
CA GLU A 332 13.98 -1.89 12.46
C GLU A 332 14.43 -2.80 13.62
N PRO A 333 15.73 -2.97 13.89
CA PRO A 333 16.17 -3.71 15.06
C PRO A 333 15.88 -2.93 16.35
N MET A 334 15.41 -3.61 17.40
CA MET A 334 15.09 -3.00 18.69
C MET A 334 16.33 -2.38 19.35
N SER A 335 17.48 -3.03 19.24
CA SER A 335 18.79 -2.56 19.68
C SER A 335 19.84 -2.78 18.59
N ASP A 336 21.03 -2.16 18.74
CA ASP A 336 22.10 -2.29 17.76
C ASP A 336 22.85 -3.65 17.82
N CYS A 337 22.38 -4.61 18.65
CA CYS A 337 23.03 -5.93 18.77
C CYS A 337 22.72 -6.84 17.57
N ASP A 338 23.66 -7.71 17.22
CA ASP A 338 23.56 -8.49 15.99
C ASP A 338 22.38 -9.47 15.96
N GLU A 339 21.88 -9.96 17.10
CA GLU A 339 20.71 -10.84 17.08
C GLU A 339 19.39 -10.08 16.83
N ASP A 340 19.29 -8.81 17.23
CA ASP A 340 18.13 -7.96 16.89
C ASP A 340 18.20 -7.52 15.43
N ARG A 341 19.41 -7.25 14.92
CA ARG A 341 19.67 -7.01 13.48
C ARG A 341 19.32 -8.24 12.64
N ASP A 342 19.59 -9.44 13.14
CA ASP A 342 19.17 -10.67 12.48
C ASP A 342 17.66 -10.93 12.63
N ALA A 343 17.07 -10.64 13.79
CA ALA A 343 15.62 -10.72 13.98
C ALA A 343 14.85 -9.79 13.02
N ALA A 344 15.39 -8.60 12.72
CA ALA A 344 14.85 -7.72 11.70
C ALA A 344 14.87 -8.35 10.29
N ARG A 345 15.96 -9.04 9.90
CA ARG A 345 16.02 -9.79 8.63
C ARG A 345 14.98 -10.92 8.60
N ARG A 346 14.94 -11.77 9.62
CA ARG A 346 13.97 -12.88 9.69
C ARG A 346 12.52 -12.39 9.69
N ALA A 347 12.25 -11.21 10.24
CA ALA A 347 10.93 -10.57 10.16
C ALA A 347 10.57 -10.10 8.75
N MET A 348 11.55 -9.65 7.95
CA MET A 348 11.36 -9.36 6.52
C MET A 348 11.16 -10.65 5.71
N ASP A 349 11.92 -11.71 6.00
CA ASP A 349 11.80 -13.02 5.34
C ASP A 349 10.42 -13.65 5.56
N PHE A 350 9.97 -13.77 6.82
CA PHE A 350 8.60 -14.19 7.19
C PHE A 350 7.54 -13.09 6.96
N GLY A 351 7.94 -11.97 6.34
CA GLY A 351 7.10 -10.85 5.93
C GLY A 351 6.86 -10.90 4.43
N ILE A 352 7.60 -10.07 3.71
CA ILE A 352 7.54 -9.97 2.24
C ILE A 352 8.27 -11.15 1.56
N GLY A 353 9.38 -11.64 2.16
CA GLY A 353 10.25 -12.66 1.56
C GLY A 353 9.52 -13.98 1.24
N TRP A 354 8.59 -14.39 2.08
CA TRP A 354 7.80 -15.63 1.95
C TRP A 354 7.14 -15.78 0.57
N PHE A 355 6.73 -14.66 -0.06
CA PHE A 355 6.20 -14.66 -1.43
C PHE A 355 7.17 -14.04 -2.45
N MET A 356 7.99 -13.08 -2.04
CA MET A 356 8.95 -12.39 -2.91
C MET A 356 10.11 -13.27 -3.38
N ASP A 357 10.67 -14.11 -2.50
CA ASP A 357 11.78 -15.01 -2.85
C ASP A 357 11.36 -16.15 -3.79
N PRO A 358 10.21 -16.82 -3.62
CA PRO A 358 9.70 -17.74 -4.63
C PRO A 358 9.55 -17.09 -6.01
N LEU A 359 9.15 -15.82 -6.07
CA LEU A 359 8.99 -15.08 -7.33
C LEU A 359 10.30 -14.62 -7.96
N ILE A 360 11.30 -14.22 -7.18
CA ILE A 360 12.61 -13.76 -7.69
C ILE A 360 13.59 -14.92 -7.85
N ASN A 361 13.75 -15.72 -6.80
CA ASN A 361 14.77 -16.76 -6.66
C ASN A 361 14.26 -18.14 -7.06
N GLY A 362 12.96 -18.41 -6.94
CA GLY A 362 12.34 -19.71 -7.27
C GLY A 362 12.26 -20.69 -6.11
N ASP A 363 12.54 -20.27 -4.89
CA ASP A 363 12.48 -21.07 -3.65
C ASP A 363 12.17 -20.14 -2.46
N TYR A 364 11.81 -20.68 -1.30
CA TYR A 364 11.55 -19.91 -0.09
C TYR A 364 12.84 -19.37 0.57
N PRO A 365 12.76 -18.31 1.39
CA PRO A 365 13.92 -17.79 2.13
C PRO A 365 14.59 -18.86 3.00
N GLU A 366 15.92 -18.81 3.12
CA GLU A 366 16.70 -19.83 3.85
C GLU A 366 16.39 -19.84 5.36
N SER A 367 16.06 -18.68 5.93
CA SER A 367 15.58 -18.58 7.32
C SER A 367 14.24 -19.29 7.53
N MET A 368 13.35 -19.29 6.53
CA MET A 368 12.09 -20.02 6.59
C MET A 368 12.32 -21.53 6.50
N LYS A 369 13.11 -21.98 5.52
CA LYS A 369 13.43 -23.41 5.34
C LYS A 369 14.09 -24.01 6.58
N SER A 370 15.02 -23.27 7.21
CA SER A 370 15.73 -23.71 8.42
C SER A 370 14.92 -23.61 9.72
N LEU A 371 13.96 -22.68 9.85
CA LEU A 371 13.15 -22.52 11.08
C LEU A 371 11.82 -23.29 11.06
N VAL A 372 11.25 -23.52 9.87
CA VAL A 372 9.95 -24.20 9.69
C VAL A 372 10.15 -25.70 9.41
N GLU A 373 11.26 -26.06 8.76
CA GLU A 373 11.65 -27.42 8.38
C GLU A 373 10.54 -28.16 7.62
N LYS A 374 10.22 -29.40 8.04
CA LYS A 374 9.31 -30.36 7.39
C LYS A 374 7.85 -29.88 7.28
N ARG A 375 7.48 -28.75 7.90
CA ARG A 375 6.13 -28.15 7.82
C ARG A 375 5.99 -27.17 6.66
N LEU A 376 7.10 -26.70 6.09
CA LEU A 376 7.11 -25.87 4.88
C LEU A 376 7.01 -26.81 3.66
N PRO A 377 5.99 -26.67 2.78
CA PRO A 377 5.93 -27.43 1.54
C PRO A 377 7.17 -27.20 0.67
N LYS A 378 7.63 -28.23 -0.04
CA LYS A 378 8.80 -28.11 -0.92
C LYS A 378 8.38 -27.59 -2.29
N ILE A 379 9.05 -26.56 -2.77
CA ILE A 379 8.99 -26.16 -4.19
C ILE A 379 9.89 -27.13 -4.97
N THR A 380 9.31 -27.91 -5.88
CA THR A 380 10.07 -28.80 -6.78
C THR A 380 10.74 -28.00 -7.91
N PRO A 381 11.71 -28.54 -8.68
CA PRO A 381 12.30 -27.82 -9.81
C PRO A 381 11.28 -27.35 -10.86
N GLU A 382 10.20 -28.12 -11.06
CA GLU A 382 9.11 -27.81 -11.98
C GLU A 382 8.25 -26.66 -11.45
N MET A 383 7.91 -26.69 -10.16
CA MET A 383 7.22 -25.59 -9.47
C MET A 383 8.09 -24.33 -9.46
N SER A 384 9.39 -24.46 -9.19
CA SER A 384 10.37 -23.37 -9.20
C SER A 384 10.40 -22.67 -10.56
N LYS A 385 10.50 -23.46 -11.64
CA LYS A 385 10.44 -22.96 -13.03
C LYS A 385 9.11 -22.26 -13.37
N SER A 386 8.00 -22.66 -12.72
CA SER A 386 6.69 -22.04 -12.92
C SER A 386 6.53 -20.73 -12.14
N ILE A 387 6.94 -20.68 -10.87
CA ILE A 387 6.76 -19.49 -10.00
C ILE A 387 7.79 -18.39 -10.34
N LYS A 388 9.03 -18.76 -10.66
CA LYS A 388 10.15 -17.82 -10.83
C LYS A 388 9.93 -16.88 -12.02
N GLY A 389 9.80 -15.59 -11.73
CA GLY A 389 9.62 -14.52 -12.71
C GLY A 389 8.18 -14.29 -13.17
N ALA A 390 7.18 -14.92 -12.54
CA ALA A 390 5.76 -14.91 -12.91
C ALA A 390 5.01 -13.58 -12.62
N PHE A 391 5.66 -12.43 -12.84
CA PHE A 391 5.08 -11.10 -12.60
C PHE A 391 5.68 -10.03 -13.54
N ASP A 392 4.83 -9.30 -14.25
CA ASP A 392 5.20 -8.11 -15.04
C ASP A 392 5.47 -6.86 -14.15
N PHE A 393 4.88 -6.81 -12.96
CA PHE A 393 5.00 -5.71 -11.97
C PHE A 393 4.67 -6.21 -10.55
N LEU A 394 4.95 -5.41 -9.52
CA LEU A 394 4.65 -5.75 -8.12
C LEU A 394 3.97 -4.57 -7.39
N GLY A 395 2.88 -4.87 -6.68
CA GLY A 395 2.27 -3.97 -5.69
C GLY A 395 2.75 -4.31 -4.28
N ILE A 396 2.90 -3.30 -3.42
CA ILE A 396 3.19 -3.47 -1.99
C ILE A 396 2.25 -2.57 -1.20
N ASN A 397 1.47 -3.19 -0.33
CA ASN A 397 0.66 -2.48 0.66
C ASN A 397 1.55 -2.29 1.90
N HIS A 398 2.05 -1.07 2.14
CA HIS A 398 2.83 -0.74 3.32
C HIS A 398 2.12 0.28 4.21
N TYR A 399 1.88 -0.10 5.47
CA TYR A 399 1.12 0.70 6.43
C TYR A 399 1.90 1.14 7.68
N THR A 400 2.97 0.45 8.07
CA THR A 400 3.77 0.82 9.25
C THR A 400 5.15 0.15 9.27
N THR A 401 6.09 0.76 9.98
CA THR A 401 7.31 0.10 10.49
C THR A 401 7.02 -0.55 11.85
N LEU A 402 7.77 -1.58 12.23
CA LEU A 402 7.80 -2.17 13.58
C LEU A 402 9.25 -2.35 14.04
N TYR A 403 9.49 -2.42 15.35
CA TYR A 403 10.75 -2.88 15.90
C TYR A 403 10.75 -4.41 16.05
N ALA A 404 11.84 -5.05 15.67
CA ALA A 404 12.07 -6.49 15.81
C ALA A 404 13.13 -6.76 16.89
N ARG A 405 12.83 -7.68 17.80
CA ARG A 405 13.76 -8.19 18.82
C ARG A 405 13.85 -9.71 18.74
N ASN A 406 15.04 -10.27 18.96
CA ASN A 406 15.23 -11.73 18.95
C ASN A 406 14.42 -12.41 20.08
N ASP A 407 13.62 -13.43 19.76
CA ASP A 407 13.03 -14.31 20.79
C ASP A 407 14.08 -15.35 21.25
N ARG A 408 14.98 -14.91 22.13
CA ARG A 408 15.95 -15.79 22.81
C ARG A 408 15.27 -16.88 23.67
N THR A 409 14.05 -16.67 24.14
CA THR A 409 13.38 -17.60 25.08
C THR A 409 12.66 -18.74 24.37
N ARG A 410 12.14 -18.48 23.16
CA ARG A 410 11.32 -19.39 22.35
C ARG A 410 10.07 -19.94 23.05
N ILE A 411 9.69 -19.40 24.21
CA ILE A 411 8.55 -19.90 25.01
C ILE A 411 7.25 -19.89 24.19
N ARG A 412 7.07 -18.88 23.32
CA ARG A 412 5.94 -18.84 22.37
C ARG A 412 5.94 -20.03 21.41
N LYS A 413 7.07 -20.32 20.76
CA LYS A 413 7.21 -21.46 19.85
C LYS A 413 7.10 -22.81 20.58
N LEU A 414 7.57 -22.90 21.82
CA LEU A 414 7.48 -24.12 22.65
C LEU A 414 6.03 -24.45 23.03
N ILE A 415 5.26 -23.45 23.46
CA ILE A 415 3.87 -23.62 23.93
C ILE A 415 2.88 -23.75 22.76
N LEU A 416 3.03 -22.93 21.73
CA LEU A 416 2.03 -22.80 20.65
C LEU A 416 2.37 -23.61 19.40
N GLN A 417 3.65 -23.60 18.99
CA GLN A 417 4.15 -24.12 17.71
C GLN A 417 3.54 -23.47 16.44
N ASP A 418 2.82 -22.36 16.60
CA ASP A 418 2.13 -21.61 15.53
C ASP A 418 3.11 -20.93 14.55
N ALA A 419 2.71 -20.78 13.28
CA ALA A 419 3.55 -20.26 12.20
C ALA A 419 4.14 -18.86 12.49
N SER A 420 3.35 -17.95 13.05
CA SER A 420 3.75 -16.61 13.48
C SER A 420 4.86 -16.60 14.56
N SER A 421 5.09 -17.72 15.25
CA SER A 421 6.19 -17.89 16.22
C SER A 421 7.50 -18.40 15.60
N ASP A 422 7.47 -18.96 14.39
CA ASP A 422 8.62 -19.66 13.79
C ASP A 422 9.83 -18.73 13.56
N ALA A 423 9.55 -17.52 13.07
CA ALA A 423 10.51 -16.47 12.71
C ALA A 423 11.50 -16.07 13.82
N ALA A 424 11.20 -16.43 15.08
CA ALA A 424 12.00 -16.09 16.26
C ALA A 424 12.04 -14.57 16.56
N VAL A 425 10.95 -13.86 16.31
CA VAL A 425 10.89 -12.40 16.46
C VAL A 425 9.77 -11.99 17.41
N ILE A 426 10.10 -11.15 18.38
CA ILE A 426 9.14 -10.35 19.12
C ILE A 426 9.07 -8.99 18.43
N THR A 427 7.95 -8.72 17.75
CA THR A 427 7.69 -7.44 17.11
C THR A 427 7.05 -6.45 18.10
N SER A 428 7.31 -5.16 17.92
CA SER A 428 6.82 -4.08 18.78
C SER A 428 6.56 -2.81 17.99
N SER A 429 5.40 -2.18 18.18
CA SER A 429 5.16 -0.80 17.72
C SER A 429 5.72 0.26 18.70
N PHE A 430 6.50 -0.15 19.71
CA PHE A 430 7.07 0.72 20.74
C PHE A 430 8.58 0.54 20.91
N ARG A 431 9.31 1.64 21.16
CA ARG A 431 10.70 1.66 21.62
C ARG A 431 10.86 2.75 22.68
N GLY A 432 11.45 2.42 23.83
CA GLY A 432 11.59 3.36 24.95
C GLY A 432 10.27 3.91 25.51
N GLY A 433 9.14 3.20 25.32
CA GLY A 433 7.81 3.68 25.68
C GLY A 433 7.12 4.56 24.62
N VAL A 434 7.84 5.03 23.60
CA VAL A 434 7.28 5.83 22.49
C VAL A 434 6.73 4.91 21.41
N ALA A 435 5.53 5.22 20.90
CA ALA A 435 4.87 4.49 19.82
C ALA A 435 5.36 4.93 18.43
N ILE A 436 5.37 4.01 17.47
CA ILE A 436 5.44 4.31 16.03
C ILE A 436 4.04 4.78 15.59
N GLY A 437 3.95 6.04 15.18
CA GLY A 437 2.71 6.66 14.69
C GLY A 437 1.74 7.08 15.80
N GLU A 438 0.81 7.98 15.43
CA GLU A 438 -0.30 8.39 16.30
C GLU A 438 -1.42 7.33 16.28
N ARG A 439 -2.04 7.04 17.43
CA ARG A 439 -3.19 6.15 17.49
C ARG A 439 -4.45 6.78 16.85
N ASN A 440 -5.23 5.95 16.17
CA ASN A 440 -6.60 6.27 15.78
C ASN A 440 -7.54 6.26 17.01
N ASN A 441 -8.66 6.98 16.95
CA ASN A 441 -9.72 6.95 17.95
C ASN A 441 -11.07 6.67 17.24
N PRO A 442 -11.74 5.52 17.50
CA PRO A 442 -13.00 5.17 16.85
C PRO A 442 -14.20 6.02 17.33
N PHE A 443 -14.05 6.78 18.42
CA PHE A 443 -15.12 7.59 19.03
C PHE A 443 -15.06 9.08 18.70
N ILE A 444 -14.45 9.45 17.56
CA ILE A 444 -14.47 10.84 17.08
C ILE A 444 -15.83 11.19 16.48
N ASP A 445 -16.33 12.38 16.79
CA ASP A 445 -17.48 12.99 16.11
C ASP A 445 -17.18 13.31 14.63
N MET A 446 -18.23 13.51 13.84
CA MET A 446 -18.12 13.73 12.39
C MET A 446 -17.26 14.96 12.05
N GLU A 447 -17.38 16.06 12.80
CA GLU A 447 -16.62 17.28 12.56
C GLU A 447 -15.11 17.02 12.68
N LYS A 448 -14.67 16.32 13.74
CA LYS A 448 -13.28 15.86 13.90
C LYS A 448 -12.88 14.77 12.93
N ALA A 449 -13.82 13.96 12.43
CA ALA A 449 -13.57 12.94 11.42
C ALA A 449 -13.34 13.52 10.00
N LEU A 450 -13.80 14.74 9.74
CA LEU A 450 -13.49 15.50 8.53
C LEU A 450 -12.14 16.23 8.62
N GLN A 451 -11.76 16.71 9.81
CA GLN A 451 -10.48 17.39 10.09
C GLN A 451 -9.32 16.39 10.26
N ASP A 452 -8.99 15.67 9.19
CA ASP A 452 -8.07 14.53 9.23
C ASP A 452 -6.60 14.87 8.92
N ASP A 453 -6.07 15.92 9.54
CA ASP A 453 -4.68 16.39 9.38
C ASP A 453 -3.62 15.29 9.55
N LYS A 454 -3.91 14.26 10.36
CA LYS A 454 -3.02 13.10 10.54
C LYS A 454 -2.86 12.30 9.24
N ARG A 455 -3.93 12.19 8.44
CA ARG A 455 -3.94 11.56 7.11
C ARG A 455 -3.22 12.44 6.08
N ILE A 456 -3.42 13.76 6.10
CA ILE A 456 -2.67 14.71 5.27
C ILE A 456 -1.16 14.60 5.56
N ARG A 457 -0.76 14.71 6.84
CA ARG A 457 0.62 14.52 7.28
C ARG A 457 1.17 13.14 6.91
N PHE A 458 0.35 12.09 6.92
CA PHE A 458 0.83 10.77 6.49
C PHE A 458 1.09 10.72 4.97
N HIS A 459 0.16 11.18 4.13
CA HIS A 459 0.27 11.02 2.67
C HIS A 459 1.28 11.95 2.02
N ARG A 460 1.33 13.24 2.43
CA ARG A 460 2.35 14.22 1.99
C ARG A 460 3.77 13.64 2.06
N ASP A 461 3.96 12.76 3.03
CA ASP A 461 5.22 12.58 3.70
C ASP A 461 5.69 11.11 3.52
N TYR A 462 4.81 10.13 3.18
CA TYR A 462 5.21 8.98 2.29
C TYR A 462 5.55 9.54 0.90
N LEU A 463 4.74 10.43 0.30
CA LEU A 463 4.98 10.95 -1.06
C LEU A 463 6.31 11.70 -1.21
N SER A 464 6.66 12.57 -0.26
CA SER A 464 7.95 13.27 -0.29
C SER A 464 9.13 12.30 -0.24
N ASN A 465 9.05 11.28 0.62
CA ASN A 465 10.09 10.25 0.70
C ASN A 465 10.10 9.34 -0.53
N LEU A 466 8.95 9.08 -1.15
CA LEU A 466 8.84 8.34 -2.41
C LEU A 466 9.47 9.09 -3.58
N SER A 467 9.23 10.40 -3.69
CA SER A 467 9.87 11.25 -4.70
C SER A 467 11.39 11.20 -4.57
N SER A 468 11.92 11.40 -3.35
CA SER A 468 13.35 11.20 -3.07
C SER A 468 13.82 9.79 -3.42
N ALA A 469 13.06 8.74 -3.09
CA ALA A 469 13.42 7.37 -3.45
C ALA A 469 13.58 7.18 -4.97
N ILE A 470 12.62 7.68 -5.76
CA ILE A 470 12.68 7.60 -7.23
C ILE A 470 13.84 8.43 -7.80
N ARG A 471 14.10 9.61 -7.24
CA ARG A 471 15.08 10.60 -7.76
C ARG A 471 16.52 10.35 -7.31
N ASP A 472 16.71 10.05 -6.03
CA ASP A 472 18.01 10.12 -5.35
C ASP A 472 18.73 8.77 -5.28
N ASP A 473 17.98 7.66 -5.09
CA ASP A 473 18.52 6.29 -5.14
C ASP A 473 17.93 5.43 -6.30
N GLY A 474 17.05 5.99 -7.14
CA GLY A 474 16.81 5.55 -8.51
C GLY A 474 15.95 4.29 -8.75
N CYS A 475 15.01 3.95 -7.86
CA CYS A 475 14.22 2.71 -8.02
C CYS A 475 12.90 2.91 -8.78
N ASP A 476 12.45 1.85 -9.47
CA ASP A 476 11.46 1.89 -10.55
C ASP A 476 9.99 1.99 -10.11
N VAL A 477 9.65 3.00 -9.30
CA VAL A 477 8.28 3.24 -8.82
C VAL A 477 7.49 4.14 -9.78
N ARG A 478 6.25 3.75 -10.08
CA ARG A 478 5.43 4.25 -11.21
C ARG A 478 4.00 4.61 -10.84
N GLY A 479 3.64 4.56 -9.56
CA GLY A 479 2.31 4.96 -9.12
C GLY A 479 2.09 4.86 -7.61
N TYR A 480 0.88 5.27 -7.20
CA TYR A 480 0.48 5.51 -5.82
C TYR A 480 -1.05 5.40 -5.68
N PHE A 481 -1.57 4.28 -5.16
CA PHE A 481 -3.01 3.99 -5.00
C PHE A 481 -3.47 4.08 -3.53
N VAL A 482 -4.31 5.06 -3.19
CA VAL A 482 -4.63 5.35 -1.78
C VAL A 482 -5.64 4.38 -1.18
N TRP A 483 -5.29 3.79 -0.03
CA TRP A 483 -6.24 3.13 0.86
C TRP A 483 -6.81 4.17 1.85
N SER A 484 -8.04 4.65 1.69
CA SER A 484 -9.04 4.30 0.67
C SER A 484 -9.78 5.53 0.14
N LEU A 485 -10.58 5.38 -0.92
CA LEU A 485 -11.45 6.48 -1.39
C LEU A 485 -12.47 6.83 -0.31
N LEU A 486 -13.18 5.80 0.15
CA LEU A 486 -14.29 5.88 1.10
C LEU A 486 -13.95 5.19 2.41
N ASP A 487 -14.54 5.64 3.51
CA ASP A 487 -14.64 4.83 4.74
C ASP A 487 -15.47 3.57 4.43
N ASN A 488 -14.91 2.40 4.73
CA ASN A 488 -15.40 1.10 4.28
C ASN A 488 -15.60 0.13 5.47
N TRP A 489 -16.03 -1.11 5.20
CA TRP A 489 -16.08 -2.15 6.22
C TRP A 489 -14.71 -2.82 6.41
N GLU A 490 -14.03 -2.55 7.52
CA GLU A 490 -12.62 -2.93 7.73
C GLU A 490 -12.49 -4.28 8.46
N TRP A 491 -12.93 -5.34 7.79
CA TRP A 491 -12.76 -6.74 8.20
C TRP A 491 -13.26 -7.02 9.64
N ASN A 492 -12.46 -7.72 10.46
CA ASN A 492 -12.78 -7.96 11.87
C ASN A 492 -12.96 -6.69 12.74
N SER A 493 -12.61 -5.50 12.24
CA SER A 493 -12.85 -4.22 12.92
C SER A 493 -14.21 -3.61 12.59
N GLY A 494 -14.93 -4.13 11.59
CA GLY A 494 -16.21 -3.60 11.14
C GLY A 494 -16.13 -2.14 10.69
N TYR A 495 -17.13 -1.33 11.04
CA TYR A 495 -17.18 0.09 10.71
C TYR A 495 -16.46 0.98 11.75
N THR A 496 -15.72 0.41 12.70
CA THR A 496 -14.99 1.16 13.75
C THR A 496 -13.71 1.85 13.25
N VAL A 497 -13.19 1.45 12.08
CA VAL A 497 -11.98 2.02 11.48
C VAL A 497 -12.33 2.71 10.17
N ARG A 498 -11.84 3.94 10.00
CA ARG A 498 -12.23 4.86 8.92
C ARG A 498 -11.02 5.27 8.09
N PHE A 499 -10.71 4.48 7.06
CA PHE A 499 -9.54 4.68 6.19
C PHE A 499 -9.71 5.74 5.11
N GLY A 500 -10.93 6.10 4.72
CA GLY A 500 -11.24 6.89 3.54
C GLY A 500 -10.73 8.33 3.58
N ILE A 501 -10.46 8.91 2.41
CA ILE A 501 -10.35 10.36 2.21
C ILE A 501 -11.72 11.05 2.11
N TYR A 502 -12.78 10.30 1.77
CA TYR A 502 -14.17 10.66 2.03
C TYR A 502 -14.70 9.95 3.27
N TYR A 503 -15.43 10.68 4.09
CA TYR A 503 -16.28 10.13 5.15
C TYR A 503 -17.54 9.53 4.53
N VAL A 504 -17.97 8.37 5.03
CA VAL A 504 -19.28 7.79 4.69
C VAL A 504 -20.18 7.84 5.93
N ASP A 505 -21.33 8.49 5.79
CA ASP A 505 -22.37 8.49 6.80
C ASP A 505 -23.25 7.23 6.68
N TYR A 506 -22.91 6.21 7.46
CA TYR A 506 -23.64 4.94 7.53
C TYR A 506 -25.08 5.07 8.06
N LYS A 507 -25.47 6.23 8.61
CA LYS A 507 -26.82 6.49 9.13
C LYS A 507 -27.64 7.38 8.19
N ASN A 508 -27.00 8.22 7.39
CA ASN A 508 -27.64 9.14 6.45
C ASN A 508 -27.40 8.72 4.99
N ASN A 509 -28.15 7.71 4.53
CA ASN A 509 -28.18 7.24 3.13
C ASN A 509 -26.79 6.98 2.51
N LEU A 510 -25.82 6.53 3.30
CA LEU A 510 -24.43 6.26 2.86
C LEU A 510 -23.77 7.48 2.18
N THR A 511 -24.10 8.70 2.64
CA THR A 511 -23.64 9.96 2.03
C THR A 511 -22.12 10.08 2.12
N ARG A 512 -21.48 10.41 0.99
CA ARG A 512 -20.05 10.69 0.89
C ARG A 512 -19.78 12.16 1.20
N VAL A 513 -18.87 12.46 2.13
CA VAL A 513 -18.48 13.81 2.51
C VAL A 513 -16.95 13.96 2.46
N PRO A 514 -16.38 14.95 1.74
CA PRO A 514 -14.92 15.09 1.63
C PRO A 514 -14.30 15.52 2.96
N LYS A 515 -13.28 14.78 3.42
CA LYS A 515 -12.38 15.19 4.51
C LYS A 515 -11.34 16.18 3.97
N GLU A 516 -10.58 16.82 4.85
CA GLU A 516 -9.50 17.73 4.42
C GLU A 516 -8.45 17.01 3.56
N SER A 517 -8.18 15.73 3.81
CA SER A 517 -7.29 14.90 2.99
C SER A 517 -7.76 14.76 1.53
N ALA A 518 -9.07 14.70 1.26
CA ALA A 518 -9.59 14.70 -0.11
C ALA A 518 -9.30 16.05 -0.81
N ARG A 519 -9.51 17.17 -0.11
CA ARG A 519 -9.19 18.51 -0.64
C ARG A 519 -7.69 18.67 -0.90
N TRP A 520 -6.87 18.22 0.04
CA TRP A 520 -5.41 18.22 -0.09
C TRP A 520 -4.93 17.36 -1.27
N PHE A 521 -5.48 16.14 -1.43
CA PHE A 521 -5.16 15.27 -2.57
C PHE A 521 -5.48 15.94 -3.90
N ARG A 522 -6.65 16.60 -4.00
CA ARG A 522 -7.01 17.35 -5.19
C ARG A 522 -6.00 18.45 -5.50
N THR A 523 -5.62 19.29 -4.53
CA THR A 523 -4.62 20.36 -4.75
C THR A 523 -3.23 19.81 -5.13
N MET A 524 -2.83 18.67 -4.55
CA MET A 524 -1.58 17.98 -4.87
C MET A 524 -1.55 17.45 -6.33
N LEU A 525 -2.72 17.14 -6.90
CA LEU A 525 -2.87 16.59 -8.26
C LEU A 525 -3.26 17.64 -9.33
N ASP A 526 -3.98 18.70 -8.95
CA ASP A 526 -4.34 19.86 -9.80
C ASP A 526 -3.11 20.73 -10.16
N SER A 527 -2.07 20.75 -9.32
CA SER A 527 -0.93 21.68 -9.40
C SER A 527 -0.02 21.53 -10.64
N ALA A 528 -0.31 20.62 -11.56
CA ALA A 528 0.38 20.49 -12.85
C ALA A 528 -0.08 21.52 -13.92
N GLU A 529 -1.22 22.21 -13.74
CA GLU A 529 -1.72 23.19 -14.71
C GLU A 529 -1.14 24.61 -14.50
N ILE A 530 -0.84 24.99 -13.26
CA ILE A 530 -0.45 26.36 -12.90
C ILE A 530 0.90 26.75 -13.53
N ASP A 531 1.93 25.90 -13.39
CA ASP A 531 3.28 26.19 -13.93
C ASP A 531 3.34 26.21 -15.46
N ARG A 532 2.36 25.62 -16.15
CA ARG A 532 2.23 25.70 -17.62
C ARG A 532 1.59 27.01 -18.08
N SER A 533 0.80 27.67 -17.22
CA SER A 533 0.21 28.98 -17.50
C SER A 533 1.17 30.15 -17.22
N SER A 534 2.06 30.01 -16.24
CA SER A 534 3.08 31.01 -15.91
C SER A 534 4.25 30.99 -16.90
N SER A 535 4.72 29.81 -17.31
CA SER A 535 5.79 29.68 -18.32
C SER A 535 5.38 30.10 -19.74
N SER A 536 4.10 30.00 -20.10
CA SER A 536 3.60 30.47 -21.41
C SER A 536 3.27 31.97 -21.47
N SER A 537 3.20 32.65 -20.33
CA SER A 537 2.93 34.09 -20.24
C SER A 537 4.18 34.97 -20.09
N SER A 538 5.36 34.39 -19.84
CA SER A 538 6.65 35.10 -19.89
C SER A 538 7.22 35.22 -21.30
N ASP A 539 7.25 34.10 -22.06
CA ASP A 539 7.91 33.98 -23.38
C ASP A 539 7.30 34.84 -24.50
N SER A 540 6.11 35.40 -24.27
CA SER A 540 5.38 36.22 -25.24
C SER A 540 5.55 37.74 -25.05
N SER A 541 6.42 38.18 -24.13
CA SER A 541 6.61 39.60 -23.80
C SER A 541 7.98 40.21 -24.17
N GLU A 542 9.02 39.39 -24.40
CA GLU A 542 10.37 39.88 -24.76
C GLU A 542 10.66 39.89 -26.28
N LEU A 543 9.75 39.41 -27.13
CA LEU A 543 9.95 39.25 -28.59
C LEU A 543 9.30 40.32 -29.48
N LEU A 544 8.88 41.47 -28.92
CA LEU A 544 8.21 42.55 -29.66
C LEU A 544 8.80 43.95 -29.39
N GLN A 545 10.10 44.05 -29.06
CA GLN A 545 10.71 45.34 -28.69
C GLN A 545 12.15 45.58 -29.18
N GLU A 546 12.56 44.97 -30.29
CA GLU A 546 13.94 45.17 -30.84
C GLU A 546 14.03 45.46 -32.36
N GLU A 547 12.92 45.55 -33.11
CA GLU A 547 12.92 45.93 -34.55
C GLU A 547 12.14 47.22 -34.84
N ALA A 548 12.62 48.38 -34.34
CA ALA A 548 12.03 49.69 -34.68
C ALA A 548 12.97 50.90 -34.45
N ILE A 549 14.11 50.99 -35.14
CA ILE A 549 14.88 52.24 -35.41
C ILE A 549 15.94 51.95 -36.49
N GLU A 550 16.18 52.93 -37.39
CA GLU A 550 17.14 52.92 -38.52
C GLU A 550 16.89 51.85 -39.63
N ALA A 551 16.94 52.17 -40.93
CA ALA A 551 16.95 53.49 -41.58
C ALA A 551 16.37 53.44 -43.02
N ASP A 552 15.86 54.59 -43.47
CA ASP A 552 15.56 54.93 -44.87
C ASP A 552 16.79 54.73 -45.77
N GLY A 553 16.62 54.28 -47.03
CA GLY A 553 17.73 53.70 -47.81
C GLY A 553 17.62 53.60 -49.36
N SER A 554 16.41 53.66 -49.93
CA SER A 554 16.15 53.94 -51.37
C SER A 554 16.48 52.88 -52.49
N ILE A 555 15.67 52.94 -53.55
CA ILE A 555 16.02 52.75 -54.99
C ILE A 555 16.17 51.33 -55.62
N LYS A 556 15.08 50.94 -56.33
CA LYS A 556 14.97 50.37 -57.71
C LYS A 556 15.47 48.97 -58.11
N GLN A 557 14.55 48.29 -58.81
CA GLN A 557 14.71 47.34 -59.93
C GLN A 557 15.38 45.99 -59.60
N GLU A 558 14.94 44.86 -60.19
CA GLU A 558 13.98 44.66 -61.30
C GLU A 558 12.98 43.52 -61.00
#